data_AF-A0A125W4H1-F1
#
_entry.id   AF-A0A125W4H1-F1
#
_cell.length_a   1.000
_cell.length_b   1.000
_cell.length_c   1.000
_cell.angle_alpha   90.00
_cell.angle_beta   90.00
_cell.angle_gamma   90.00
#
_symmetry.space_group_name_H-M   'P 1'
#
loop_
_entity.id
_entity.type
_entity.pdbx_description
1 polymer ?
#
loop_
_entity_poly.entity_id
_entity_poly.type
_entity_poly.pdbx_seq_one_letter_code
_entity_poly.pdbx_strand_id
1 'polypeptide(L)'
;MTDEQKKVIIEKVSKMLPNVSKERISSVLDLVLLEIGSYNTCKIEIDWDLLNSLVIEILYQSLKSETEQAVTSIKRGDTSISYATTQQSITALLGNYSDTIKRLIGCDSGVFFY
;
A
#
# COMPACT_ATOMS: atom_id res chain seq x y z
N MET A 1 -9.54 7.63 -5.12
CA MET A 1 -9.69 7.82 -3.66
C MET A 1 -9.68 9.31 -3.39
N THR A 2 -10.62 9.81 -2.58
CA THR A 2 -10.72 11.24 -2.25
C THR A 2 -9.65 11.65 -1.24
N ASP A 3 -9.38 12.97 -1.15
CA ASP A 3 -8.42 13.50 -0.17
C ASP A 3 -8.87 13.25 1.28
N GLU A 4 -10.17 13.31 1.56
CA GLU A 4 -10.76 12.94 2.85
C GLU A 4 -10.49 11.47 3.20
N GLN A 5 -10.71 10.53 2.26
CA GLN A 5 -10.42 9.11 2.49
C GLN A 5 -8.94 8.88 2.80
N LYS A 6 -8.04 9.54 2.04
CA LYS A 6 -6.60 9.47 2.29
C LYS A 6 -6.23 9.97 3.69
N LYS A 7 -6.78 11.12 4.11
CA LYS A 7 -6.54 11.68 5.46
C LYS A 7 -6.96 10.71 6.56
N VAL A 8 -8.14 10.09 6.43
CA VAL A 8 -8.63 9.11 7.42
C VAL A 8 -7.69 7.91 7.53
N ILE A 9 -7.20 7.39 6.39
CA ILE A 9 -6.23 6.28 6.36
C ILE A 9 -4.92 6.71 7.03
N ILE A 10 -4.39 7.88 6.69
CA ILE A 10 -3.13 8.39 7.27
C ILE A 10 -3.24 8.54 8.79
N GLU A 11 -4.33 9.12 9.30
CA GLU A 11 -4.56 9.25 10.75
C GLU A 11 -4.65 7.88 11.43
N LYS A 12 -5.33 6.92 10.81
CA LYS A 12 -5.47 5.56 11.36
C LYS A 12 -4.13 4.85 11.42
N VAL A 13 -3.35 4.88 10.35
CA VAL A 13 -2.02 4.24 10.30
C VAL A 13 -1.03 4.94 11.23
N SER A 14 -1.07 6.27 11.34
CA SER A 14 -0.24 7.03 12.26
C SER A 14 -0.48 6.63 13.72
N LYS A 15 -1.71 6.30 14.11
CA LYS A 15 -2.02 5.75 15.44
C LYS A 15 -1.48 4.34 15.66
N MET A 16 -1.43 3.52 14.62
CA MET A 16 -0.91 2.15 14.68
C MET A 16 0.63 2.10 14.66
N LEU A 17 1.26 3.06 13.98
CA LEU A 17 2.70 3.18 13.81
C LEU A 17 3.16 4.60 14.23
N PRO A 18 3.18 4.90 15.55
CA PRO A 18 3.48 6.25 16.04
C PRO A 18 4.90 6.73 15.72
N ASN A 19 5.82 5.81 15.40
CA ASN A 19 7.20 6.11 15.08
C ASN A 19 7.43 6.51 13.59
N VAL A 20 6.37 6.48 12.77
CA VAL A 20 6.44 6.81 11.34
C VAL A 20 5.81 8.19 11.11
N SER A 21 6.49 9.07 10.37
CA SER A 21 5.95 10.40 10.06
C SER A 21 4.74 10.33 9.12
N LYS A 22 3.77 11.23 9.30
CA LYS A 22 2.58 11.31 8.43
C LYS A 22 2.95 11.54 6.96
N GLU A 23 4.02 12.29 6.70
CA GLU A 23 4.56 12.50 5.36
C GLU A 23 5.00 11.17 4.72
N ARG A 24 5.73 10.32 5.47
CA ARG A 24 6.14 9.01 4.97
C ARG A 24 4.94 8.10 4.72
N ILE A 25 3.95 8.10 5.63
CA ILE A 25 2.70 7.36 5.46
C ILE A 25 1.99 7.81 4.17
N SER A 26 1.93 9.12 3.91
CA SER A 26 1.33 9.66 2.69
C SER A 26 2.08 9.21 1.43
N SER A 27 3.41 9.29 1.42
CA SER A 27 4.20 8.86 0.25
C SER A 27 4.01 7.37 -0.05
N VAL A 28 4.00 6.52 0.97
CA VAL A 28 3.78 5.07 0.78
C VAL A 28 2.34 4.79 0.37
N LEU A 29 1.36 5.51 0.91
CA LEU A 29 -0.03 5.42 0.47
C LEU A 29 -0.17 5.73 -1.02
N ASP A 30 0.43 6.83 -1.51
CA ASP A 30 0.34 7.18 -2.93
C ASP A 30 0.99 6.11 -3.83
N LEU A 31 2.10 5.50 -3.40
CA LEU A 31 2.71 4.36 -4.10
C LEU A 31 1.79 3.14 -4.11
N VAL A 32 1.19 2.78 -2.97
CA VAL A 32 0.24 1.66 -2.89
C VAL A 32 -0.97 1.89 -3.80
N LEU A 33 -1.52 3.10 -3.82
CA LEU A 33 -2.66 3.44 -4.69
C LEU A 33 -2.28 3.37 -6.18
N LEU A 34 -1.09 3.83 -6.54
CA LEU A 34 -0.57 3.75 -7.91
C LEU A 34 -0.45 2.29 -8.36
N GLU A 35 0.17 1.45 -7.54
CA GLU A 35 0.38 0.04 -7.85
C GLU A 35 -0.95 -0.73 -7.89
N ILE A 36 -1.90 -0.46 -6.98
CA ILE A 36 -3.28 -0.99 -7.06
C ILE A 36 -3.94 -0.57 -8.38
N GLY A 37 -3.77 0.69 -8.78
CA GLY A 37 -4.26 1.20 -10.06
C GLY A 37 -3.70 0.45 -11.27
N SER A 38 -2.48 -0.08 -11.19
CA SER A 38 -1.89 -0.89 -12.27
C SER A 38 -2.63 -2.21 -12.52
N TYR A 39 -3.31 -2.76 -11.51
CA TYR A 39 -4.13 -3.97 -11.64
C TYR A 39 -5.49 -3.72 -12.29
N ASN A 40 -5.90 -2.45 -12.45
CA ASN A 40 -7.13 -2.07 -13.14
C ASN A 40 -6.95 -2.12 -14.67
N THR A 41 -6.76 -3.34 -15.20
CA THR A 41 -6.56 -3.57 -16.64
C THR A 41 -7.79 -3.23 -17.48
N CYS A 42 -8.98 -3.29 -16.88
CA CYS A 42 -10.25 -2.99 -17.52
C CYS A 42 -10.61 -1.49 -17.52
N LYS A 43 -9.77 -0.63 -16.91
CA LYS A 43 -9.88 0.84 -16.89
C LYS A 43 -11.24 1.36 -16.39
N ILE A 44 -11.87 0.64 -15.48
CA ILE A 44 -13.13 1.07 -14.88
C ILE A 44 -12.87 2.00 -13.69
N GLU A 45 -13.91 2.68 -13.21
CA GLU A 45 -13.82 3.43 -11.96
C GLU A 45 -13.63 2.46 -10.79
N ILE A 46 -12.60 2.70 -9.97
CA ILE A 46 -12.29 1.86 -8.81
C ILE A 46 -13.13 2.34 -7.63
N ASP A 47 -13.96 1.45 -7.08
CA ASP A 47 -14.60 1.67 -5.79
C ASP A 47 -13.58 1.50 -4.66
N TRP A 48 -13.08 2.63 -4.16
CA TRP A 48 -12.05 2.66 -3.12
C TRP A 48 -12.55 2.25 -1.75
N ASP A 49 -13.86 2.26 -1.50
CA ASP A 49 -14.41 1.84 -0.22
C ASP A 49 -14.29 0.31 -0.05
N LEU A 50 -14.42 -0.45 -1.15
CA LEU A 50 -14.18 -1.90 -1.16
C LEU A 50 -12.72 -2.27 -0.86
N LEU A 51 -11.78 -1.39 -1.24
CA LEU A 51 -10.35 -1.61 -1.07
C LEU A 51 -9.80 -1.01 0.22
N ASN A 52 -10.59 -0.24 0.98
CA ASN A 52 -10.10 0.55 2.12
C ASN A 52 -9.36 -0.30 3.18
N SER A 53 -9.96 -1.43 3.60
CA SER A 53 -9.32 -2.35 4.56
C SER A 53 -8.01 -2.92 4.03
N LEU A 54 -7.99 -3.30 2.75
CA LEU A 54 -6.81 -3.87 2.10
C LEU A 54 -5.69 -2.84 1.97
N VAL A 55 -6.02 -1.61 1.58
CA VAL A 55 -5.07 -0.49 1.51
C VAL A 55 -4.44 -0.23 2.89
N ILE A 56 -5.24 -0.22 3.97
CA ILE A 56 -4.73 -0.03 5.33
C ILE A 56 -3.77 -1.15 5.72
N GLU A 57 -4.10 -2.41 5.40
CA GLU A 57 -3.27 -3.57 5.71
C GLU A 57 -1.94 -3.54 4.96
N ILE A 58 -1.96 -3.32 3.65
CA ILE A 58 -0.76 -3.20 2.81
C ILE A 58 0.13 -2.06 3.31
N LEU A 59 -0.48 -0.91 3.61
CA LEU A 59 0.23 0.25 4.12
C LEU A 59 0.88 -0.02 5.48
N TYR A 60 0.16 -0.68 6.39
CA TYR A 60 0.69 -1.10 7.69
C TYR A 60 1.87 -2.08 7.55
N GLN A 61 1.72 -3.13 6.74
CA GLN A 61 2.77 -4.14 6.52
C GLN A 61 4.01 -3.53 5.87
N SER A 62 3.82 -2.67 4.86
CA SER A 62 4.92 -1.99 4.16
C SER A 62 5.73 -1.13 5.14
N LEU A 63 5.06 -0.26 5.89
CA LEU A 63 5.73 0.64 6.84
C LEU A 63 6.35 -0.12 8.02
N LYS A 64 5.69 -1.17 8.52
CA LYS A 64 6.25 -2.02 9.57
C LYS A 64 7.53 -2.71 9.10
N SER A 65 7.52 -3.28 7.90
CA SER A 65 8.71 -3.91 7.31
C SER A 65 9.85 -2.92 7.09
N GLU A 66 9.56 -1.67 6.69
CA GLU A 66 10.56 -0.59 6.62
C GLU A 66 11.17 -0.29 8.00
N THR A 67 10.35 -0.21 9.06
CA THR A 67 10.87 0.03 10.41
C THR A 67 11.73 -1.12 10.93
N GLU A 68 11.35 -2.37 10.65
CA GLU A 68 12.14 -3.55 11.02
C GLU A 68 13.45 -3.61 10.22
N GLN A 69 13.42 -3.31 8.92
CA GLN A 69 14.62 -3.23 8.09
C GLN A 69 15.52 -2.05 8.47
N ALA A 70 14.97 -0.88 8.81
CA ALA A 70 15.74 0.28 9.27
C ALA A 70 16.52 -0.02 10.57
N VAL A 71 15.92 -0.79 11.50
CA VAL A 71 16.63 -1.27 12.70
C VAL A 71 17.82 -2.17 12.34
N THR A 72 17.73 -2.93 11.25
CA THR A 72 18.87 -3.72 10.75
C THR A 72 19.87 -2.91 9.93
N SER A 73 19.42 -1.89 9.19
CA SER A 73 20.26 -1.06 8.31
C SER A 73 21.01 0.04 9.06
N ILE A 74 20.56 0.49 10.24
CA ILE A 74 21.39 1.35 11.11
C ILE A 74 22.70 0.63 11.52
N LYS A 75 22.76 -0.71 11.44
CA LYS A 75 24.01 -1.48 11.60
C LYS A 75 24.89 -1.53 10.34
N ARG A 76 24.38 -1.15 9.17
CA ARG A 76 25.09 -1.11 7.87
C ARG A 76 24.78 0.21 7.18
N GLY A 77 25.60 1.23 7.44
CA GLY A 77 25.36 2.63 7.05
C GLY A 77 25.28 2.90 5.55
N ASP A 78 24.20 2.48 4.89
CA ASP A 78 23.85 2.82 3.51
C ASP A 78 22.47 3.49 3.47
N THR A 79 22.43 4.78 3.13
CA THR A 79 21.21 5.63 3.13
C THR A 79 20.70 6.00 1.74
N SER A 80 21.31 5.51 0.66
CA SER A 80 20.98 5.89 -0.72
C SER A 80 20.08 4.90 -1.49
N ILE A 81 19.70 3.76 -0.88
CA ILE A 81 19.03 2.64 -1.56
C ILE A 81 17.51 2.59 -1.26
N SER A 82 16.97 3.50 -0.42
CA SER A 82 15.69 3.28 0.26
C SER A 82 14.44 3.35 -0.63
N TYR A 83 14.42 4.16 -1.69
CA TYR A 83 13.20 4.36 -2.49
C TYR A 83 12.92 3.22 -3.48
N ALA A 84 13.93 2.77 -4.23
CA ALA A 84 13.78 1.68 -5.19
C ALA A 84 13.47 0.34 -4.50
N THR A 85 14.07 0.12 -3.32
CA THR A 85 13.77 -1.06 -2.48
C THR A 85 12.37 -1.00 -1.88
N THR A 86 11.89 0.18 -1.48
CA THR A 86 10.51 0.36 -1.01
C THR A 86 9.51 -0.05 -2.10
N GLN A 87 9.67 0.46 -3.33
CA GLN A 87 8.74 0.14 -4.41
C GLN A 87 8.76 -1.36 -4.74
N GLN A 88 9.92 -1.98 -4.88
CA GLN A 88 10.03 -3.42 -5.11
C GLN A 88 9.38 -4.25 -4.00
N SER A 89 9.51 -3.82 -2.74
CA SER A 89 8.90 -4.48 -1.58
C SER A 89 7.37 -4.34 -1.60
N ILE A 90 6.86 -3.16 -1.95
CA ILE A 90 5.42 -2.90 -2.12
C ILE A 90 4.86 -3.74 -3.28
N THR A 91 5.55 -3.79 -4.42
CA THR A 91 5.14 -4.63 -5.57
C THR A 91 5.11 -6.10 -5.19
N ALA A 92 6.12 -6.61 -4.47
CA ALA A 92 6.15 -7.99 -3.99
C ALA A 92 5.01 -8.29 -3.00
N LEU A 93 4.74 -7.36 -2.08
CA LEU A 93 3.65 -7.49 -1.12
C LEU A 93 2.29 -7.50 -1.84
N LEU A 94 2.07 -6.56 -2.76
CA LEU A 94 0.88 -6.47 -3.60
C LEU A 94 0.70 -7.68 -4.50
N GLY A 95 1.80 -8.31 -4.95
CA GLY A 95 1.76 -9.57 -5.67
C GLY A 95 1.01 -10.66 -4.93
N ASN A 96 1.15 -10.73 -3.59
CA ASN A 96 0.39 -11.67 -2.75
C ASN A 96 -1.10 -11.35 -2.65
N TYR A 97 -1.47 -10.09 -2.93
CA TYR A 97 -2.86 -9.63 -2.93
C TYR A 97 -3.42 -9.47 -4.35
N SER A 98 -2.67 -9.82 -5.40
CA SER A 98 -3.00 -9.50 -6.79
C SER A 98 -4.38 -10.01 -7.19
N ASP A 99 -4.70 -11.27 -6.87
CA ASP A 99 -6.00 -11.86 -7.21
C ASP A 99 -7.15 -11.20 -6.43
N THR A 100 -6.93 -10.90 -5.15
CA THR A 100 -7.89 -10.17 -4.32
C THR A 100 -8.15 -8.76 -4.87
N ILE A 101 -7.10 -8.05 -5.27
CA ILE A 101 -7.19 -6.70 -5.85
C ILE A 101 -7.97 -6.76 -7.16
N LYS A 102 -7.61 -7.65 -8.09
CA LYS A 102 -8.30 -7.79 -9.38
C LYS A 102 -9.76 -8.16 -9.21
N ARG A 103 -10.07 -9.03 -8.23
CA ARG A 103 -11.44 -9.44 -7.92
C ARG A 103 -12.27 -8.32 -7.29
N LEU A 104 -11.69 -7.54 -6.37
CA LEU A 104 -12.37 -6.39 -5.76
C LEU A 104 -12.58 -5.25 -6.75
N ILE A 105 -11.64 -5.05 -7.68
CA ILE A 105 -11.80 -4.12 -8.81
C ILE A 105 -12.82 -4.68 -9.82
N GLY A 106 -13.00 -6.00 -9.90
CA GLY A 106 -13.92 -6.63 -10.86
C GLY A 106 -13.35 -6.73 -12.29
N CYS A 107 -12.05 -6.51 -12.48
CA CYS A 107 -11.37 -6.75 -13.77
C CYS A 107 -11.00 -8.22 -13.99
N ASP A 108 -11.18 -9.10 -13.00
CA ASP A 108 -10.89 -10.52 -13.12
C ASP A 108 -12.03 -11.25 -13.85
N SER A 109 -11.72 -11.88 -14.98
CA SER A 109 -12.69 -12.41 -15.94
C SER A 109 -13.35 -13.73 -15.50
N GLY A 110 -13.61 -13.95 -14.20
CA GLY A 110 -13.91 -15.32 -13.76
C GLY A 110 -14.70 -15.58 -12.49
N VAL A 111 -14.82 -14.67 -11.50
CA VAL A 111 -15.53 -15.06 -10.27
C VAL A 111 -16.30 -13.91 -9.62
N PHE A 112 -17.58 -13.81 -9.98
CA PHE A 112 -18.58 -13.01 -9.26
C PHE A 112 -19.14 -13.81 -8.07
N PHE A 113 -18.89 -13.30 -6.87
CA PHE A 113 -19.58 -13.63 -5.63
C PHE A 113 -21.05 -13.18 -5.69
N TYR A 114 -21.98 -14.01 -6.21
CA TYR A 114 -23.43 -13.74 -6.12
C TYR A 114 -24.00 -14.15 -4.76
#